data_AF-A0A536APU0-F1
#
_entry.id   AF-A0A536APU0-F1
#
_cell.length_a   1.000
_cell.length_b   1.000
_cell.length_c   1.000
_cell.angle_alpha   90.00
_cell.angle_beta   90.00
_cell.angle_gamma   90.00
#
_symmetry.space_group_name_H-M   'P 1'
#
loop_
_entity.id
_entity.type
_entity.pdbx_description
1 polymer ?
#
loop_
_entity_poly.entity_id
_entity_poly.type
_entity_poly.pdbx_seq_one_letter_code
_entity_poly.pdbx_strand_id
1 'polypeptide(L)'
;MRRVLTTVVAVAGLMLGAAFPVVGLGETDVTLNCDDGTSMTMTVDTDTLQSLTASVQAMIDFPAGLSCTLLQAPVVSLGSIVYAGQKPPFITGGGQFVHDCPSGGGVYYTNFGVNAQTKGDGTVTGSFHMKVPDYQCVNGGSVNSRATCINVYVGSPGTYRGWLTSFVNSVDGPYFQVPYGVAQGEYMRSGFQDSSQYGDAINFMDANGSSDCATPDNTHYPVHSVVQGNITARPAG
;
A
#
# COMPACT_ATOMS: atom_id res chain seq x y z
N MET A 1 -51.92 -7.02 34.51
CA MET A 1 -51.82 -7.26 33.06
C MET A 1 -50.63 -6.46 32.51
N ARG A 2 -50.04 -6.97 31.41
CA ARG A 2 -48.88 -6.51 30.64
C ARG A 2 -47.49 -7.01 31.07
N ARG A 3 -47.07 -8.05 30.35
CA ARG A 3 -45.69 -8.52 30.17
C ARG A 3 -45.01 -7.64 29.11
N VAL A 4 -43.76 -7.23 29.33
CA VAL A 4 -42.89 -6.73 28.26
C VAL A 4 -41.55 -7.45 28.40
N LEU A 5 -41.36 -8.46 27.56
CA LEU A 5 -40.09 -9.12 27.31
C LEU A 5 -39.27 -8.22 26.38
N THR A 6 -38.05 -7.86 26.77
CA THR A 6 -37.06 -7.25 25.88
C THR A 6 -35.87 -8.21 25.77
N THR A 7 -35.88 -8.97 24.69
CA THR A 7 -34.75 -9.75 24.18
C THR A 7 -33.75 -8.79 23.52
N VAL A 8 -32.55 -8.67 24.07
CA VAL A 8 -31.40 -8.06 23.38
C VAL A 8 -30.60 -9.17 22.72
N VAL A 9 -30.46 -9.05 21.40
CA VAL A 9 -29.76 -9.98 20.50
C VAL A 9 -28.27 -9.93 20.80
N ALA A 10 -27.69 -11.08 21.13
CA ALA A 10 -26.23 -11.24 21.18
C ALA A 10 -25.69 -11.24 19.74
N VAL A 11 -24.97 -10.19 19.37
CA VAL A 11 -24.20 -10.17 18.12
C VAL A 11 -22.94 -11.01 18.35
N ALA A 12 -22.96 -12.24 17.83
CA ALA A 12 -21.75 -13.03 17.70
C ALA A 12 -20.89 -12.41 16.58
N GLY A 13 -19.82 -11.71 16.97
CA GLY A 13 -18.77 -11.34 16.04
C GLY A 13 -18.08 -12.62 15.55
N LEU A 14 -18.25 -12.95 14.27
CA LEU A 14 -17.43 -13.96 13.61
C LEU A 14 -16.00 -13.41 13.54
N MET A 15 -15.16 -13.82 14.50
CA MET A 15 -13.72 -13.79 14.34
C MET A 15 -13.38 -14.75 13.19
N LEU A 16 -13.20 -14.21 11.97
CA LEU A 16 -12.59 -14.95 10.86
C LEU A 16 -11.10 -15.12 11.18
N GLY A 17 -10.80 -16.04 12.09
CA GLY A 17 -9.48 -16.65 12.19
C GLY A 17 -9.29 -17.54 10.96
N ALA A 18 -8.90 -16.95 9.84
CA ALA A 18 -8.37 -17.72 8.72
C ALA A 18 -7.07 -18.37 9.20
N ALA A 19 -7.17 -19.63 9.63
CA ALA A 19 -6.01 -20.49 9.81
C ALA A 19 -5.42 -20.76 8.42
N PHE A 20 -4.51 -19.89 7.98
CA PHE A 20 -3.76 -20.12 6.76
C PHE A 20 -2.82 -21.32 6.98
N PRO A 21 -2.78 -22.29 6.06
CA PRO A 21 -1.78 -23.34 6.12
C PRO A 21 -0.41 -22.69 5.91
N VAL A 22 0.40 -22.62 6.96
CA VAL A 22 1.82 -22.26 6.85
C VAL A 22 2.52 -23.45 6.22
N VAL A 23 2.67 -23.42 4.89
CA VAL A 23 3.43 -24.43 4.16
C VAL A 23 4.91 -24.10 4.33
N GLY A 24 5.62 -24.95 5.07
CA GLY A 24 7.04 -24.79 5.33
C GLY A 24 7.91 -25.18 4.13
N LEU A 25 8.95 -24.39 3.90
CA LEU A 25 10.09 -24.60 3.00
C LEU A 25 9.74 -24.71 1.51
N GLY A 26 9.00 -23.72 1.02
CA GLY A 26 8.75 -23.52 -0.40
C GLY A 26 8.35 -22.08 -0.68
N GLU A 27 8.84 -21.58 -1.81
CA GLU A 27 8.27 -20.42 -2.47
C GLU A 27 6.75 -20.62 -2.63
N THR A 28 5.93 -19.61 -2.29
CA THR A 28 4.46 -19.65 -2.33
C THR A 28 3.95 -18.82 -3.49
N ASP A 29 3.09 -19.39 -4.34
CA ASP A 29 2.41 -18.62 -5.37
C ASP A 29 1.28 -17.84 -4.73
N VAL A 30 1.34 -16.53 -4.87
CA VAL A 30 0.31 -15.61 -4.41
C VAL A 30 -0.27 -14.84 -5.57
N THR A 31 -1.58 -14.63 -5.50
CA THR A 31 -2.28 -13.70 -6.38
C THR A 31 -2.89 -12.59 -5.54
N LEU A 32 -2.42 -11.37 -5.75
CA LEU A 32 -2.99 -10.16 -5.18
C LEU A 32 -4.00 -9.56 -6.16
N ASN A 33 -5.25 -9.40 -5.75
CA ASN A 33 -6.30 -8.77 -6.55
C ASN A 33 -6.82 -7.52 -5.85
N CYS A 34 -6.81 -6.39 -6.54
CA CYS A 34 -7.25 -5.11 -6.00
C CYS A 34 -8.53 -4.62 -6.68
N ASP A 35 -9.30 -3.80 -5.96
CA ASP A 35 -10.57 -3.22 -6.42
C ASP A 35 -10.42 -2.18 -7.55
N ASP A 36 -9.19 -1.75 -7.83
CA ASP A 36 -8.82 -0.98 -9.03
C ASP A 36 -8.74 -1.84 -10.31
N GLY A 37 -9.06 -3.14 -10.21
CA GLY A 37 -9.06 -4.09 -11.31
C GLY A 37 -7.68 -4.68 -11.62
N THR A 38 -6.65 -4.36 -10.81
CA THR A 38 -5.31 -4.91 -10.99
C THR A 38 -5.17 -6.27 -10.31
N SER A 39 -4.41 -7.15 -10.96
CA SER A 39 -4.07 -8.48 -10.46
C SER A 39 -2.58 -8.72 -10.65
N MET A 40 -1.95 -9.27 -9.62
CA MET A 40 -0.53 -9.57 -9.56
C MET A 40 -0.37 -11.01 -9.11
N THR A 41 0.30 -11.83 -9.90
CA THR A 41 0.70 -13.18 -9.48
C THR A 41 2.20 -13.22 -9.35
N MET A 42 2.69 -13.67 -8.19
CA MET A 42 4.11 -13.76 -7.90
C MET A 42 4.39 -14.96 -7.00
N THR A 43 5.62 -15.42 -7.05
CA THR A 43 6.12 -16.44 -6.13
C THR A 43 6.93 -15.75 -5.03
N VAL A 44 6.57 -15.93 -3.77
CA VAL A 44 7.18 -15.22 -2.62
C VAL A 44 7.72 -16.18 -1.56
N ASP A 45 8.76 -15.77 -0.86
CA ASP A 45 9.20 -16.43 0.37
C ASP A 45 8.21 -16.15 1.53
N THR A 46 8.38 -16.88 2.63
CA THR A 46 7.49 -16.79 3.80
C THR A 46 7.48 -15.40 4.44
N ASP A 47 8.61 -14.69 4.48
CA ASP A 47 8.70 -13.37 5.11
C ASP A 47 7.97 -12.33 4.27
N THR A 48 8.14 -12.40 2.94
CA THR A 48 7.42 -11.57 1.98
C THR A 48 5.92 -11.87 1.99
N LEU A 49 5.51 -13.15 2.13
CA LEU A 49 4.11 -13.54 2.27
C LEU A 49 3.47 -12.94 3.53
N GLN A 50 4.17 -13.01 4.66
CA GLN A 50 3.69 -12.46 5.93
C GLN A 50 3.56 -10.93 5.84
N SER A 51 4.56 -10.26 5.25
CA SER A 51 4.53 -8.81 5.00
C SER A 51 3.36 -8.43 4.08
N LEU A 52 3.13 -9.14 2.97
CA LEU A 52 1.99 -8.88 2.07
C LEU A 52 0.64 -9.05 2.78
N THR A 53 0.52 -10.06 3.64
CA THR A 53 -0.70 -10.28 4.44
C THR A 53 -0.95 -9.08 5.37
N ALA A 54 0.08 -8.59 6.04
CA ALA A 54 -0.01 -7.40 6.89
C ALA A 54 -0.36 -6.14 6.08
N SER A 55 0.25 -5.96 4.90
CA SER A 55 -0.04 -4.84 3.98
C SER A 55 -1.50 -4.83 3.54
N VAL A 56 -2.05 -5.99 3.15
CA VAL A 56 -3.45 -6.13 2.74
C VAL A 56 -4.40 -5.89 3.90
N GLN A 57 -4.11 -6.43 5.08
CA GLN A 57 -4.92 -6.17 6.26
C GLN A 57 -4.93 -4.68 6.64
N ALA A 58 -3.80 -4.00 6.52
CA ALA A 58 -3.71 -2.58 6.79
C ALA A 58 -4.52 -1.71 5.81
N MET A 59 -4.69 -2.12 4.55
CA MET A 59 -5.60 -1.42 3.62
C MET A 59 -7.07 -1.50 4.07
N ILE A 60 -7.45 -2.61 4.73
CA ILE A 60 -8.79 -2.80 5.29
C ILE A 60 -8.96 -1.95 6.56
N ASP A 61 -7.96 -1.97 7.44
CA ASP A 61 -8.01 -1.29 8.73
C ASP A 61 -7.94 0.24 8.57
N PHE A 62 -7.19 0.73 7.56
CA PHE A 62 -6.98 2.16 7.27
C PHE A 62 -7.41 2.50 5.84
N PRO A 63 -8.73 2.53 5.55
CA PRO A 63 -9.22 2.66 4.18
C PRO A 63 -8.85 4.03 3.58
N ALA A 64 -8.19 3.98 2.43
CA ALA A 64 -7.88 5.13 1.58
C ALA A 64 -8.61 5.09 0.23
N GLY A 65 -9.52 4.14 0.03
CA GLY A 65 -10.22 3.94 -1.24
C GLY A 65 -9.51 2.98 -2.20
N LEU A 66 -8.53 2.22 -1.71
CA LEU A 66 -7.92 1.06 -2.38
C LEU A 66 -8.01 -0.12 -1.42
N SER A 67 -8.47 -1.27 -1.91
CA SER A 67 -8.47 -2.52 -1.15
C SER A 67 -7.98 -3.66 -2.03
N CYS A 68 -7.16 -4.52 -1.46
CA CYS A 68 -6.67 -5.71 -2.12
C CYS A 68 -7.06 -6.98 -1.35
N THR A 69 -6.96 -8.12 -2.01
CA THR A 69 -7.16 -9.45 -1.46
C THR A 69 -5.99 -10.32 -1.86
N LEU A 70 -5.49 -11.12 -0.92
CA LEU A 70 -4.37 -12.03 -1.15
C LEU A 70 -4.87 -13.47 -1.20
N LEU A 71 -4.74 -14.09 -2.36
CA LEU A 71 -5.00 -15.51 -2.57
C LEU A 71 -3.68 -16.26 -2.56
N GLN A 72 -3.62 -17.38 -1.84
CA GLN A 72 -2.42 -18.21 -1.73
C GLN A 72 -2.70 -19.58 -2.35
N ALA A 73 -1.79 -20.05 -3.20
CA ALA A 73 -1.78 -21.41 -3.71
C ALA A 73 -0.45 -22.09 -3.29
N PRO A 74 -0.50 -23.26 -2.64
CA PRO A 74 0.73 -23.99 -2.33
C PRO A 74 1.41 -24.45 -3.62
N VAL A 75 2.69 -24.11 -3.78
CA VAL A 75 3.49 -24.60 -4.92
C VAL A 75 3.88 -26.05 -4.64
N VAL A 76 3.15 -26.99 -5.25
CA VAL A 76 3.51 -28.41 -5.17
C VAL A 76 4.59 -28.69 -6.22
N SER A 77 5.86 -28.62 -5.82
CA SER A 77 6.97 -28.99 -6.71
C SER A 77 7.00 -30.51 -6.90
N LEU A 78 6.38 -30.99 -7.98
CA LEU A 78 6.56 -32.34 -8.49
C LEU A 78 7.56 -32.31 -9.67
N GLY A 79 8.85 -32.30 -9.35
CA GLY A 79 9.93 -32.61 -10.31
C GLY A 79 10.14 -31.65 -11.48
N SER A 80 9.56 -30.46 -11.47
CA SER A 80 9.68 -29.48 -12.55
C SER A 80 10.78 -28.46 -12.26
N ILE A 81 11.62 -28.20 -13.26
CA ILE A 81 12.62 -27.14 -13.27
C ILE A 81 11.84 -25.82 -13.23
N VAL A 82 11.74 -25.20 -12.05
CA VAL A 82 11.09 -23.89 -11.91
C VAL A 82 11.98 -22.89 -12.63
N TYR A 83 11.45 -22.30 -13.71
CA TYR A 83 12.09 -21.16 -14.35
C TYR A 83 12.06 -20.04 -13.30
N ALA A 84 13.22 -19.70 -12.74
CA ALA A 84 13.38 -18.50 -11.91
C ALA A 84 13.25 -17.27 -12.84
N GLY A 85 12.01 -17.04 -13.30
CA GLY A 85 11.66 -15.86 -14.06
C GLY A 85 11.94 -14.65 -13.19
N GLN A 86 12.52 -13.61 -13.80
CA GLN A 86 12.83 -12.40 -13.08
C GLN A 86 11.56 -11.89 -12.39
N LYS A 87 11.57 -11.81 -11.05
CA LYS A 87 10.42 -11.28 -10.30
C LYS A 87 10.40 -9.79 -10.56
N PRO A 88 9.32 -9.22 -11.11
CA PRO A 88 9.29 -7.78 -11.33
C PRO A 88 9.23 -7.04 -9.99
N PRO A 89 9.71 -5.79 -9.94
CA PRO A 89 9.61 -4.98 -8.73
C PRO A 89 8.15 -4.67 -8.41
N PHE A 90 7.84 -4.65 -7.12
CA PHE A 90 6.51 -4.26 -6.64
C PHE A 90 6.58 -3.48 -5.32
N ILE A 91 5.53 -2.71 -5.07
CA ILE A 91 5.23 -2.05 -3.80
C ILE A 91 3.76 -2.35 -3.50
N THR A 92 3.49 -2.96 -2.35
CA THR A 92 2.13 -3.17 -1.85
C THR A 92 2.11 -2.79 -0.39
N GLY A 93 1.18 -1.94 0.02
CA GLY A 93 1.17 -1.43 1.39
C GLY A 93 -0.13 -0.72 1.73
N GLY A 94 -0.48 -0.73 3.00
CA GLY A 94 -1.61 0.01 3.53
C GLY A 94 -1.27 0.51 4.93
N GLY A 95 -1.96 1.55 5.36
CA GLY A 95 -1.74 2.05 6.71
C GLY A 95 -2.09 3.50 6.89
N GLN A 96 -1.51 4.05 7.94
CA GLN A 96 -1.71 5.40 8.39
C GLN A 96 -0.37 6.00 8.80
N PHE A 97 -0.11 7.22 8.36
CA PHE A 97 1.02 8.03 8.80
C PHE A 97 0.53 9.32 9.42
N VAL A 98 1.40 9.96 10.19
CA VAL A 98 1.06 11.08 11.06
C VAL A 98 1.73 12.37 10.62
N HIS A 99 1.04 13.48 10.81
CA HIS A 99 1.54 14.83 10.59
C HIS A 99 1.18 15.75 11.76
N ASP A 100 1.96 16.81 11.94
CA ASP A 100 1.66 17.85 12.91
C ASP A 100 0.57 18.80 12.40
N CYS A 101 -0.37 19.16 13.27
CA CYS A 101 -1.38 20.16 12.95
C CYS A 101 -0.74 21.54 12.66
N PRO A 102 -1.14 22.25 11.58
CA PRO A 102 -0.50 23.52 11.20
C PRO A 102 -0.54 24.62 12.28
N SER A 103 -1.58 24.65 13.11
CA SER A 103 -1.75 25.60 14.20
C SER A 103 -1.02 25.20 15.49
N GLY A 104 -0.33 24.04 15.50
CA GLY A 104 0.11 23.35 16.71
C GLY A 104 -1.05 22.72 17.49
N GLY A 105 -0.71 21.96 18.54
CA GLY A 105 -1.70 21.43 19.50
C GLY A 105 -2.20 20.01 19.23
N GLY A 106 -1.58 19.25 18.32
CA GLY A 106 -1.93 17.85 18.07
C GLY A 106 -1.34 17.32 16.78
N VAL A 107 -1.78 16.13 16.41
CA VAL A 107 -1.45 15.47 15.16
C VAL A 107 -2.72 15.14 14.38
N TYR A 108 -2.59 14.98 13.08
CA TYR A 108 -3.61 14.38 12.23
C TYR A 108 -3.02 13.23 11.43
N TYR A 109 -3.92 12.43 10.87
CA TYR A 109 -3.63 11.17 10.24
C TYR A 109 -4.03 11.17 8.78
N THR A 110 -3.18 10.56 7.97
CA THR A 110 -3.41 10.28 6.56
C THR A 110 -3.37 8.78 6.35
N ASN A 111 -4.49 8.21 5.89
CA ASN A 111 -4.55 6.82 5.46
C ASN A 111 -3.99 6.70 4.05
N PHE A 112 -3.37 5.57 3.74
CA PHE A 112 -2.90 5.25 2.40
C PHE A 112 -3.12 3.80 2.03
N GLY A 113 -3.24 3.56 0.73
CA GLY A 113 -3.17 2.24 0.11
C GLY A 113 -2.37 2.34 -1.18
N VAL A 114 -1.38 1.49 -1.34
CA VAL A 114 -0.55 1.38 -2.54
C VAL A 114 -0.53 -0.06 -3.03
N ASN A 115 -0.75 -0.24 -4.32
CA ASN A 115 -0.37 -1.44 -5.04
C ASN A 115 0.27 -0.99 -6.35
N ALA A 116 1.50 -1.37 -6.63
CA ALA A 116 2.18 -1.03 -7.87
C ALA A 116 3.15 -2.14 -8.25
N GLN A 117 3.16 -2.52 -9.52
CA GLN A 117 4.02 -3.58 -10.04
C GLN A 117 4.40 -3.31 -11.49
N THR A 118 5.55 -3.83 -11.88
CA THR A 118 5.89 -4.00 -13.30
C THR A 118 5.40 -5.38 -13.76
N LYS A 119 4.79 -5.48 -14.94
CA LYS A 119 4.43 -6.76 -15.55
C LYS A 119 5.59 -7.31 -16.38
N GLY A 120 5.52 -8.58 -16.78
CA GLY A 120 6.54 -9.21 -17.60
C GLY A 120 6.79 -8.55 -18.97
N ASP A 121 5.84 -7.75 -19.46
CA ASP A 121 5.96 -6.94 -20.68
C ASP A 121 6.55 -5.53 -20.44
N GLY A 122 6.95 -5.23 -19.20
CA GLY A 122 7.48 -3.94 -18.79
C GLY A 122 6.42 -2.88 -18.46
N THR A 123 5.13 -3.19 -18.61
CA THR A 123 4.07 -2.24 -18.27
C THR A 123 3.89 -2.11 -16.75
N VAL A 124 3.70 -0.89 -16.27
CA VAL A 124 3.39 -0.64 -14.85
C VAL A 124 1.88 -0.64 -14.65
N THR A 125 1.43 -1.33 -13.60
CA THR A 125 0.02 -1.36 -13.20
C THR A 125 -0.11 -1.18 -11.70
N GLY A 126 -1.29 -0.75 -11.26
CA GLY A 126 -1.59 -0.49 -9.87
C GLY A 126 -2.03 0.94 -9.64
N SER A 127 -2.26 1.27 -8.38
CA SER A 127 -2.78 2.55 -7.92
C SER A 127 -2.18 2.94 -6.57
N PHE A 128 -2.19 4.24 -6.31
CA PHE A 128 -1.81 4.79 -5.01
C PHE A 128 -2.85 5.79 -4.55
N HIS A 129 -3.54 5.46 -3.46
CA HIS A 129 -4.62 6.27 -2.93
C HIS A 129 -4.24 6.77 -1.54
N MET A 130 -4.61 8.01 -1.23
CA MET A 130 -4.48 8.58 0.11
C MET A 130 -5.78 9.27 0.51
N LYS A 131 -6.06 9.25 1.80
CA LYS A 131 -7.22 9.90 2.38
C LYS A 131 -6.87 10.54 3.71
N VAL A 132 -7.23 11.80 3.87
CA VAL A 132 -7.29 12.46 5.16
C VAL A 132 -8.75 12.42 5.62
N PRO A 133 -9.07 11.67 6.68
CA PRO A 133 -10.41 11.68 7.27
C PRO A 133 -10.86 13.09 7.68
N ASP A 134 -12.16 13.34 7.57
CA ASP A 134 -12.80 14.56 8.05
C ASP A 134 -12.67 14.72 9.58
N TYR A 135 -12.97 15.93 10.06
CA TYR A 135 -13.02 16.28 11.48
C TYR A 135 -11.67 16.20 12.22
N GLN A 136 -10.58 16.33 11.47
CA GLN A 136 -9.24 16.55 12.03
C GLN A 136 -8.91 18.04 12.06
N CYS A 137 -7.69 18.39 12.48
CA CYS A 137 -7.23 19.79 12.52
C CYS A 137 -6.91 20.39 11.14
N VAL A 138 -7.14 19.64 10.06
CA VAL A 138 -7.04 20.05 8.67
C VAL A 138 -8.32 19.64 7.94
N ASN A 139 -8.59 20.26 6.80
CA ASN A 139 -9.69 19.82 5.95
C ASN A 139 -9.45 18.38 5.49
N GLY A 140 -10.52 17.58 5.43
CA GLY A 140 -10.46 16.27 4.82
C GLY A 140 -10.18 16.35 3.32
N GLY A 141 -9.82 15.22 2.75
CA GLY A 141 -9.62 15.09 1.32
C GLY A 141 -9.19 13.69 0.93
N SER A 142 -9.18 13.43 -0.38
CA SER A 142 -8.63 12.20 -0.93
C SER A 142 -7.92 12.45 -2.25
N VAL A 143 -6.96 11.60 -2.57
CA VAL A 143 -6.34 11.53 -3.88
C VAL A 143 -6.30 10.09 -4.33
N ASN A 144 -6.76 9.85 -5.55
CA ASN A 144 -6.67 8.55 -6.20
C ASN A 144 -5.82 8.69 -7.45
N SER A 145 -4.76 7.89 -7.57
CA SER A 145 -3.87 7.91 -8.71
C SER A 145 -3.59 6.50 -9.24
N ARG A 146 -3.27 6.42 -10.52
CA ARG A 146 -2.80 5.19 -11.17
C ARG A 146 -1.28 5.20 -11.27
N ALA A 147 -0.63 4.09 -10.95
CA ALA A 147 0.81 3.93 -11.11
C ALA A 147 1.19 4.04 -12.59
N THR A 148 2.24 4.80 -12.90
CA THR A 148 2.79 4.93 -14.26
C THR A 148 4.25 4.51 -14.34
N CYS A 149 4.98 4.61 -13.23
CA CYS A 149 6.36 4.15 -13.16
C CYS A 149 6.75 3.76 -11.73
N ILE A 150 7.54 2.71 -11.58
CA ILE A 150 8.01 2.20 -10.29
C ILE A 150 9.51 1.89 -10.37
N ASN A 151 10.27 2.32 -9.36
CA ASN A 151 11.64 1.90 -9.11
C ASN A 151 11.75 1.38 -7.69
N VAL A 152 12.35 0.21 -7.49
CA VAL A 152 12.60 -0.34 -6.16
C VAL A 152 14.07 -0.71 -6.03
N TYR A 153 14.70 -0.24 -4.96
CA TYR A 153 16.12 -0.40 -4.68
C TYR A 153 16.32 -1.09 -3.33
N VAL A 154 17.43 -1.83 -3.22
CA VAL A 154 17.91 -2.33 -1.94
C VAL A 154 18.65 -1.20 -1.22
N GLY A 155 18.24 -0.93 0.02
CA GLY A 155 18.89 0.05 0.89
C GLY A 155 19.94 -0.60 1.79
N SER A 156 20.04 -0.12 3.04
CA SER A 156 20.80 -0.80 4.09
C SER A 156 20.24 -2.22 4.35
N PRO A 157 21.02 -3.14 4.96
CA PRO A 157 20.55 -4.49 5.25
C PRO A 157 19.15 -4.51 5.90
N GLY A 158 18.21 -5.26 5.31
CA GLY A 158 16.83 -5.35 5.80
C GLY A 158 15.95 -4.13 5.47
N THR A 159 16.38 -3.26 4.55
CA THR A 159 15.61 -2.10 4.08
C THR A 159 15.48 -2.11 2.55
N TYR A 160 14.26 -1.93 2.07
CA TYR A 160 13.94 -1.71 0.67
C TYR A 160 13.32 -0.32 0.50
N ARG A 161 13.57 0.32 -0.64
CA ARG A 161 12.96 1.62 -0.95
C ARG A 161 12.37 1.64 -2.34
N GLY A 162 11.13 2.09 -2.39
CA GLY A 162 10.35 2.24 -3.60
C GLY A 162 10.13 3.70 -3.94
N TRP A 163 10.15 4.02 -5.23
CA TRP A 163 9.75 5.30 -5.77
C TRP A 163 8.69 5.07 -6.85
N LEU A 164 7.61 5.82 -6.77
CA LEU A 164 6.43 5.68 -7.62
C LEU A 164 6.09 7.02 -8.26
N THR A 165 6.00 7.05 -9.58
CA THR A 165 5.25 8.11 -10.29
C THR A 165 3.85 7.60 -10.55
N SER A 166 2.86 8.44 -10.30
CA SER A 166 1.46 8.12 -10.52
C SER A 166 0.72 9.29 -11.17
N PHE A 167 -0.20 8.97 -12.07
CA PHE A 167 -1.09 9.95 -12.69
C PHE A 167 -2.35 10.10 -11.84
N VAL A 168 -2.68 11.34 -11.48
CA VAL A 168 -3.76 11.64 -10.55
C VAL A 168 -5.11 11.60 -11.27
N ASN A 169 -5.92 10.60 -10.95
CA ASN A 169 -7.22 10.38 -11.56
C ASN A 169 -8.29 11.32 -10.97
N SER A 170 -8.24 11.55 -9.66
CA SER A 170 -9.16 12.42 -8.93
C SER A 170 -8.52 12.97 -7.65
N VAL A 171 -8.88 14.21 -7.32
CA VAL A 171 -8.58 14.82 -6.01
C VAL A 171 -9.90 15.36 -5.47
N ASP A 172 -10.16 15.09 -4.20
CA ASP A 172 -11.29 15.63 -3.45
C ASP A 172 -10.80 16.37 -2.20
N GLY A 173 -11.51 17.45 -1.86
CA GLY A 173 -11.13 18.36 -0.78
C GLY A 173 -9.84 19.16 -1.06
N PRO A 174 -9.58 20.21 -0.27
CA PRO A 174 -8.45 21.11 -0.51
C PRO A 174 -7.12 20.56 -0.01
N TYR A 175 -7.08 19.53 0.83
CA TYR A 175 -5.86 19.11 1.54
C TYR A 175 -4.69 18.74 0.63
N PHE A 176 -4.94 17.92 -0.40
CA PHE A 176 -3.87 17.49 -1.32
C PHE A 176 -3.51 18.57 -2.35
N GLN A 177 -4.46 19.44 -2.69
CA GLN A 177 -4.22 20.58 -3.58
C GLN A 177 -3.41 21.67 -2.89
N VAL A 178 -3.70 21.93 -1.61
CA VAL A 178 -3.05 22.94 -0.77
C VAL A 178 -2.76 22.30 0.59
N PRO A 179 -1.49 22.10 0.98
CA PRO A 179 -0.29 22.76 0.45
C PRO A 179 0.50 22.00 -0.62
N TYR A 180 0.13 20.77 -0.97
CA TYR A 180 1.02 19.87 -1.73
C TYR A 180 1.00 20.06 -3.25
N GLY A 181 0.11 20.89 -3.80
CA GLY A 181 0.04 21.15 -5.24
C GLY A 181 -0.46 19.96 -6.08
N VAL A 182 -0.95 18.89 -5.45
CA VAL A 182 -1.42 17.70 -6.16
C VAL A 182 -2.78 17.99 -6.78
N ALA A 183 -2.86 17.97 -8.11
CA ALA A 183 -4.05 18.28 -8.87
C ALA A 183 -4.49 17.11 -9.77
N GLN A 184 -5.79 17.05 -10.07
CA GLN A 184 -6.32 16.08 -11.03
C GLN A 184 -5.75 16.33 -12.43
N GLY A 185 -5.39 15.25 -13.13
CA GLY A 185 -4.80 15.34 -14.47
C GLY A 185 -3.29 15.58 -14.48
N GLU A 186 -2.67 15.77 -13.30
CA GLU A 186 -1.23 15.93 -13.12
C GLU A 186 -0.57 14.62 -12.65
N TYR A 187 0.74 14.68 -12.45
CA TYR A 187 1.53 13.60 -11.87
C TYR A 187 1.92 13.89 -10.43
N MET A 188 1.96 12.84 -9.61
CA MET A 188 2.43 12.84 -8.24
C MET A 188 3.57 11.82 -8.09
N ARG A 189 4.60 12.19 -7.33
CA ARG A 189 5.70 11.28 -6.99
C ARG A 189 5.62 10.89 -5.53
N SER A 190 5.92 9.63 -5.24
CA SER A 190 5.87 9.08 -3.89
C SER A 190 7.09 8.21 -3.61
N GLY A 191 7.59 8.29 -2.39
CA GLY A 191 8.66 7.45 -1.86
C GLY A 191 8.11 6.53 -0.79
N PHE A 192 8.58 5.29 -0.76
CA PHE A 192 8.20 4.26 0.20
C PHE A 192 9.45 3.61 0.79
N GLN A 193 9.40 3.29 2.07
CA GLN A 193 10.39 2.48 2.77
C GLN A 193 9.69 1.28 3.40
N ASP A 194 10.22 0.10 3.12
CA ASP A 194 9.95 -1.17 3.82
C ASP A 194 11.20 -1.47 4.65
N SER A 195 11.10 -1.39 5.98
CA SER A 195 12.27 -1.61 6.85
C SER A 195 11.90 -2.29 8.17
N SER A 196 12.47 -3.47 8.36
CA SER A 196 12.45 -4.17 9.65
C SER A 196 13.25 -3.46 10.76
N GLN A 197 14.18 -2.56 10.39
CA GLN A 197 15.07 -1.88 11.33
C GLN A 197 14.57 -0.49 11.72
N TYR A 198 14.12 0.29 10.75
CA TYR A 198 13.75 1.70 10.94
C TYR A 198 12.23 1.92 10.96
N GLY A 199 11.46 0.85 10.71
CA GLY A 199 10.04 0.96 10.42
C GLY A 199 9.77 1.49 9.02
N ASP A 200 8.51 1.38 8.64
CA ASP A 200 8.04 1.80 7.34
C ASP A 200 7.82 3.31 7.30
N ALA A 201 8.06 3.89 6.13
CA ALA A 201 7.90 5.32 5.93
C ALA A 201 7.42 5.64 4.52
N ILE A 202 6.77 6.79 4.39
CA ILE A 202 6.23 7.30 3.13
C ILE A 202 6.54 8.78 2.95
N ASN A 203 6.55 9.23 1.71
CA ASN A 203 6.46 10.63 1.35
C ASN A 203 5.79 10.78 -0.01
N PHE A 204 5.24 11.96 -0.28
CA PHE A 204 4.65 12.30 -1.56
C PHE A 204 4.85 13.80 -1.87
N MET A 205 4.81 14.13 -3.15
CA MET A 205 4.87 15.49 -3.66
C MET A 205 4.26 15.57 -5.06
N ASP A 206 3.88 16.77 -5.49
CA ASP A 206 3.55 17.00 -6.88
C ASP A 206 4.79 16.76 -7.77
N ALA A 207 4.56 16.30 -9.00
CA ALA A 207 5.64 16.08 -9.96
C ALA A 207 5.90 17.31 -10.84
N ASN A 208 5.25 18.46 -10.58
CA ASN A 208 5.31 19.66 -11.42
C ASN A 208 5.05 19.36 -12.91
N GLY A 209 4.03 18.53 -13.18
CA GLY A 209 3.66 18.09 -14.54
C GLY A 209 4.57 17.06 -15.20
N SER A 210 5.69 16.66 -14.57
CA SER A 210 6.59 15.64 -15.12
C SER A 210 6.04 14.23 -14.95
N SER A 211 5.95 13.50 -16.05
CA SER A 211 5.66 12.07 -16.10
C SER A 211 6.87 11.17 -15.83
N ASP A 212 8.06 11.75 -15.61
CA ASP A 212 9.28 10.99 -15.44
C ASP A 212 9.19 10.08 -14.21
N CYS A 213 9.89 8.95 -14.28
CA CYS A 213 9.92 8.00 -13.18
C CYS A 213 10.51 8.63 -11.92
N ALA A 214 9.88 8.39 -10.79
CA ALA A 214 10.35 8.81 -9.49
C ALA A 214 11.67 8.07 -9.16
N THR A 215 12.64 8.83 -8.66
CA THR A 215 13.96 8.38 -8.24
C THR A 215 14.34 9.08 -6.93
N PRO A 216 15.41 8.64 -6.25
CA PRO A 216 15.94 9.34 -5.08
C PRO A 216 16.34 10.81 -5.37
N ASP A 217 16.66 11.14 -6.62
CA ASP A 217 17.15 12.47 -7.00
C ASP A 217 16.03 13.48 -7.26
N ASN A 218 14.84 13.00 -7.62
CA ASN A 218 13.73 13.84 -8.09
C ASN A 218 12.46 13.73 -7.23
N THR A 219 12.53 12.96 -6.15
CA THR A 219 11.43 12.69 -5.23
C THR A 219 11.96 12.74 -3.81
N HIS A 220 11.23 13.40 -2.91
CA HIS A 220 11.61 13.42 -1.51
C HIS A 220 11.73 12.02 -0.92
N TYR A 221 12.68 11.88 -0.01
CA TYR A 221 12.90 10.66 0.72
C TYR A 221 11.69 10.32 1.61
N PRO A 222 11.41 9.02 1.86
CA PRO A 222 10.36 8.62 2.80
C PRO A 222 10.69 9.10 4.22
N VAL A 223 9.92 10.05 4.74
CA VAL A 223 10.19 10.69 6.05
C VAL A 223 9.00 10.60 7.00
N HIS A 224 7.80 10.38 6.49
CA HIS A 224 6.63 10.20 7.35
C HIS A 224 6.55 8.75 7.78
N SER A 225 6.85 8.49 9.06
CA SER A 225 6.72 7.15 9.62
C SER A 225 5.28 6.66 9.53
N VAL A 226 5.12 5.44 9.04
CA VAL A 226 3.86 4.70 9.12
C VAL A 226 3.69 4.31 10.59
N VAL A 227 2.68 4.90 11.23
CA VAL A 227 2.42 4.67 12.67
C VAL A 227 1.62 3.40 12.89
N GLN A 228 0.78 3.01 11.93
CA GLN A 228 0.03 1.77 11.90
C GLN A 228 -0.09 1.30 10.45
N GLY A 229 0.18 0.03 10.20
CA GLY A 229 0.14 -0.55 8.85
C GLY A 229 1.47 -1.18 8.47
N ASN A 230 1.62 -1.49 7.18
CA ASN A 230 2.78 -2.19 6.64
C ASN A 230 2.97 -1.84 5.15
N ILE A 231 4.22 -1.76 4.72
CA ILE A 231 4.65 -1.63 3.34
C ILE A 231 5.54 -2.82 3.00
N THR A 232 5.21 -3.52 1.92
CA THR A 232 6.05 -4.56 1.33
C THR A 232 6.61 -4.04 0.01
N ALA A 233 7.93 -3.93 -0.09
CA ALA A 233 8.59 -3.55 -1.33
C ALA A 233 9.68 -4.57 -1.68
N ARG A 234 9.69 -5.03 -2.93
CA ARG A 234 10.75 -5.93 -3.44
C ARG A 234 11.28 -5.45 -4.78
N PRO A 235 12.61 -5.41 -4.98
CA PRO A 235 13.22 -5.07 -6.25
C PRO A 235 13.01 -6.20 -7.27
N ALA A 236 13.44 -5.93 -8.51
CA ALA A 236 13.56 -6.99 -9.50
C ALA A 236 14.56 -8.06 -8.99
N GLY A 237 14.21 -9.34 -9.10
CA GLY A 237 15.05 -10.48 -8.67
C GLY A 237 15.27 -11.47 -9.79
#